data_AF-H6QBV3-F1
#
_entry.id   AF-H6QBV3-F1
#
_cell.length_a   1.000
_cell.length_b   1.000
_cell.length_c   1.000
_cell.angle_alpha   90.00
_cell.angle_beta   90.00
_cell.angle_gamma   90.00
#
_symmetry.space_group_name_H-M   'P 1'
#
loop_
_entity.id
_entity.type
_entity.pdbx_description
1 polymer ?
#
loop_
_entity_poly.entity_id
_entity_poly.type
_entity_poly.pdbx_seq_one_letter_code
_entity_poly.pdbx_strand_id
1 'polypeptide(L)'
;MSRATLQEVVERVRSGENIEVIGYEGDVAIVEKVKGVVKGEFAQEELSELKKRKPRGKPTKEQLELAARVARRLGEAKKPFKVIFGPKEVTIRTGGGFIRVTEDAVKLAGYGSLEDDPIPLVIDILREYGEVKLLRPLK
;
A
#
# COMPACT_ATOMS: atom_id res chain seq x y z
N MET A 1 1.09 -18.07 5.54
CA MET A 1 0.74 -17.13 6.63
C MET A 1 1.79 -17.19 7.71
N SER A 2 2.10 -16.07 8.33
CA SER A 2 3.02 -15.93 9.47
C SER A 2 2.40 -14.99 10.51
N ARG A 3 2.78 -15.15 11.77
CA ARG A 3 2.39 -14.24 12.86
C ARG A 3 3.48 -13.19 13.07
N ALA A 4 3.08 -11.95 13.30
CA ALA A 4 4.01 -10.87 13.61
C ALA A 4 3.35 -9.87 14.56
N THR A 5 4.14 -9.27 15.45
CA THR A 5 3.73 -8.11 16.24
C THR A 5 3.49 -6.90 15.33
N LEU A 6 2.71 -5.93 15.82
CA LEU A 6 2.51 -4.67 15.08
C LEU A 6 3.85 -3.95 14.78
N GLN A 7 4.80 -3.99 15.71
CA GLN A 7 6.11 -3.37 15.51
C GLN A 7 6.86 -4.03 14.34
N GLU A 8 6.91 -5.36 14.29
CA GLU A 8 7.56 -6.10 13.20
C GLU A 8 6.88 -5.81 11.85
N VAL A 9 5.55 -5.73 11.83
CA VAL A 9 4.79 -5.34 10.63
C VAL A 9 5.21 -3.96 10.15
N VAL A 10 5.29 -2.98 11.05
CA VAL A 10 5.68 -1.60 10.73
C VAL A 10 7.12 -1.53 10.24
N GLU A 11 8.04 -2.26 10.86
CA GLU A 11 9.46 -2.32 10.45
C GLU A 11 9.62 -2.95 9.07
N ARG A 12 8.87 -4.02 8.77
CA ARG A 12 8.83 -4.64 7.44
C ARG A 12 8.35 -3.66 6.38
N VAL A 13 7.24 -2.96 6.64
CA VAL A 13 6.74 -1.91 5.73
C VAL A 13 7.77 -0.79 5.55
N ARG A 14 8.39 -0.32 6.62
CA ARG A 14 9.43 0.72 6.59
C ARG A 14 10.66 0.29 5.76
N SER A 15 10.97 -1.00 5.73
CA SER A 15 12.04 -1.56 4.89
C SER A 15 11.65 -1.77 3.42
N GLY A 16 10.40 -1.51 3.06
CA GLY A 16 9.88 -1.65 1.70
C GLY A 16 9.42 -3.06 1.36
N GLU A 17 9.14 -3.90 2.36
CA GLU A 17 8.59 -5.23 2.13
C GLU A 17 7.10 -5.15 1.78
N ASN A 18 6.70 -5.87 0.73
CA ASN A 18 5.28 -6.03 0.37
C ASN A 18 4.63 -7.03 1.33
N ILE A 19 3.62 -6.58 2.06
CA ILE A 19 2.93 -7.38 3.07
C ILE A 19 1.41 -7.27 2.94
N GLU A 20 0.73 -8.29 3.43
CA GLU A 20 -0.73 -8.33 3.54
C GLU A 20 -1.09 -8.78 4.94
N VAL A 21 -1.74 -7.90 5.70
CA VAL A 21 -2.30 -8.21 7.01
C VAL A 21 -3.76 -8.58 6.79
N ILE A 22 -4.08 -9.86 6.95
CA ILE A 22 -5.43 -10.38 6.68
C ILE A 22 -6.33 -10.33 7.92
N GLY A 23 -5.76 -10.15 9.11
CA GLY A 23 -6.50 -10.09 10.37
C GLY A 23 -5.58 -10.05 11.59
N TYR A 24 -6.18 -10.14 12.77
CA TYR A 24 -5.50 -10.03 14.07
C TYR A 24 -6.01 -11.09 15.05
N GLU A 25 -5.09 -11.68 15.82
CA GLU A 25 -5.36 -12.56 16.97
C GLU A 25 -4.85 -11.84 18.23
N GLY A 26 -5.74 -11.15 18.97
CA GLY A 26 -5.30 -10.27 20.05
C GLY A 26 -4.45 -9.13 19.50
N ASP A 27 -3.18 -9.05 19.92
CA ASP A 27 -2.22 -8.02 19.48
C ASP A 27 -1.22 -8.54 18.43
N VAL A 28 -1.47 -9.75 17.91
CA VAL A 28 -0.66 -10.38 16.87
C VAL A 28 -1.36 -10.21 15.53
N ALA A 29 -0.65 -9.70 14.53
CA ALA A 29 -1.11 -9.62 13.15
C ALA A 29 -0.90 -10.96 12.43
N ILE A 30 -1.90 -11.39 11.67
CA ILE A 30 -1.79 -12.51 10.73
C ILE A 30 -1.34 -11.93 9.39
N VAL A 31 -0.10 -12.23 9.00
CA VAL A 31 0.58 -11.68 7.84
C VAL A 31 0.74 -12.72 6.74
N GLU A 32 0.39 -12.37 5.53
CA GLU A 32 0.75 -13.07 4.32
C GLU A 32 1.84 -12.33 3.57
N LYS A 33 2.77 -13.11 2.99
CA LYS A 33 3.72 -12.56 2.04
C LYS A 33 2.97 -12.28 0.75
N VAL A 34 2.97 -11.03 0.31
CA VAL A 34 2.38 -10.68 -0.99
C VAL A 34 3.24 -11.37 -2.03
N LYS A 35 2.68 -12.38 -2.70
CA LYS A 35 3.24 -12.86 -3.97
C LYS A 35 3.22 -11.65 -4.89
N GLY A 36 4.38 -11.02 -5.11
CA GLY A 36 4.53 -10.04 -6.18
C GLY A 36 4.00 -10.66 -7.47
N VAL A 37 3.52 -9.84 -8.41
CA VAL A 37 3.08 -10.32 -9.73
C VAL A 37 4.14 -11.30 -10.24
N VAL A 38 3.82 -12.60 -10.21
CA VAL A 38 4.63 -13.61 -10.86
C VAL A 38 4.53 -13.21 -12.31
N LYS A 39 5.63 -12.68 -12.87
CA LYS A 39 5.77 -12.69 -14.32
C LYS A 39 5.60 -14.15 -14.68
N GLY A 40 4.48 -14.49 -15.31
CA GLY A 40 4.33 -15.79 -15.95
C GLY A 40 5.58 -16.05 -16.80
N GLU A 41 5.88 -17.33 -17.02
CA GLU A 41 6.92 -17.77 -17.95
C GLU A 41 6.54 -17.34 -19.37
N PHE A 42 6.68 -16.05 -19.67
CA PHE A 42 6.58 -15.53 -21.02
C PHE A 42 8.00 -15.57 -21.59
N ALA A 43 8.13 -16.29 -22.70
CA ALA A 43 9.34 -16.32 -23.49
C ALA A 43 9.80 -14.87 -23.74
N GLN A 44 11.09 -14.64 -23.53
CA GLN A 44 11.71 -13.31 -23.53
C GLN A 44 11.52 -12.57 -24.88
N GLU A 45 11.12 -13.31 -25.92
CA GLU A 45 10.97 -12.88 -27.31
C GLU A 45 9.65 -12.14 -27.59
N GLU A 46 8.54 -12.44 -26.91
CA GLU A 46 7.23 -11.79 -27.16
C GLU A 46 7.12 -10.36 -26.59
N LEU A 47 8.03 -9.94 -25.71
CA LEU A 47 7.96 -8.67 -24.98
C LEU A 47 8.85 -7.56 -25.55
N SER A 48 9.35 -7.72 -26.79
CA SER A 48 10.29 -6.79 -27.43
C SER A 48 9.63 -5.58 -28.08
N GLU A 49 8.33 -5.66 -28.41
CA GLU A 49 7.63 -4.59 -29.14
C GLU A 49 6.90 -3.58 -28.24
N LEU A 50 6.61 -3.94 -26.99
CA LEU A 50 6.14 -2.98 -26.00
C LEU A 50 7.36 -2.20 -25.50
N LYS A 51 7.56 -0.97 -26.00
CA LYS A 51 8.52 -0.01 -25.45
C LYS A 51 8.30 0.15 -23.95
N LYS A 52 8.98 -0.69 -23.16
CA LYS A 52 8.98 -0.72 -21.70
C LYS A 52 9.57 0.61 -21.23
N ARG A 53 8.72 1.62 -21.03
CA ARG A 53 9.00 2.64 -20.02
C ARG A 53 9.05 1.91 -18.69
N LYS A 54 10.21 1.34 -18.32
CA LYS A 54 10.47 0.89 -16.97
C LYS A 54 10.32 2.15 -16.09
N PRO A 55 9.35 2.23 -15.18
CA PRO A 55 9.48 3.22 -14.14
C PRO A 55 10.72 2.82 -13.34
N ARG A 56 11.75 3.67 -13.38
CA ARG A 56 13.06 3.46 -12.75
C ARG A 56 12.98 3.98 -11.31
N GLY A 57 13.27 3.14 -10.32
CA GLY A 57 13.46 3.58 -8.93
C GLY A 57 12.84 2.66 -7.90
N LYS A 58 13.31 2.81 -6.65
CA LYS A 58 12.65 2.27 -5.45
C LYS A 58 11.64 3.30 -4.92
N PRO A 59 10.71 2.93 -4.02
CA PRO A 59 9.95 3.91 -3.25
C PRO A 59 10.88 4.92 -2.57
N THR A 60 10.43 6.16 -2.44
CA THR A 60 11.21 7.19 -1.72
C THR A 60 11.20 6.92 -0.22
N LYS A 61 12.14 7.54 0.52
CA LYS A 61 12.16 7.42 1.99
C LYS A 61 10.88 7.94 2.63
N GLU A 62 10.33 9.02 2.10
CA GLU A 62 9.06 9.62 2.57
C GLU A 62 7.89 8.68 2.31
N GLN A 63 7.87 8.00 1.17
CA GLN A 63 6.87 6.98 0.85
C GLN A 63 6.93 5.78 1.79
N LEU A 64 8.14 5.31 2.13
CA LEU A 64 8.35 4.24 3.10
C LEU A 64 7.86 4.65 4.49
N GLU A 65 8.22 5.86 4.94
CA GLU A 65 7.80 6.35 6.26
C GLU A 65 6.30 6.60 6.32
N LEU A 66 5.71 7.18 5.27
CA LEU A 66 4.26 7.33 5.14
C LEU A 66 3.56 5.97 5.28
N ALA A 67 4.00 4.99 4.49
CA ALA A 67 3.42 3.65 4.51
C ALA A 67 3.53 3.00 5.91
N ALA A 68 4.66 3.19 6.60
CA ALA A 68 4.89 2.66 7.94
C ALA A 68 3.96 3.33 8.98
N ARG A 69 3.76 4.65 8.89
CA ARG A 69 2.82 5.39 9.75
C ARG A 69 1.37 4.97 9.51
N VAL A 70 0.98 4.84 8.25
CA VAL A 70 -0.35 4.33 7.86
C VAL A 70 -0.56 2.91 8.37
N ALA A 71 0.40 2.01 8.17
CA ALA A 71 0.34 0.63 8.63
C ALA A 71 0.22 0.54 10.15
N ARG A 72 0.96 1.37 10.89
CA ARG A 72 0.83 1.47 12.35
C ARG A 72 -0.59 1.84 12.74
N ARG A 73 -1.14 2.89 12.14
CA ARG A 73 -2.46 3.44 12.49
C ARG A 73 -3.61 2.46 12.17
N LEU A 74 -3.53 1.79 11.02
CA LEU A 74 -4.46 0.72 10.66
C LEU A 74 -4.33 -0.47 11.60
N GLY A 75 -3.10 -0.83 11.99
CA GLY A 75 -2.87 -1.96 12.89
C GLY A 75 -3.27 -1.72 14.34
N GLU A 76 -3.08 -0.50 14.87
CA GLU A 76 -3.64 -0.09 16.17
C GLU A 76 -5.17 -0.24 16.19
N ALA A 77 -5.83 0.09 15.07
CA ALA A 77 -7.27 -0.07 14.89
C ALA A 77 -7.69 -1.48 14.44
N LYS A 78 -6.74 -2.43 14.37
CA LYS A 78 -6.94 -3.83 13.95
C LYS A 78 -7.63 -3.97 12.58
N LYS A 79 -7.36 -3.04 11.66
CA LYS A 79 -7.91 -3.04 10.30
C LYS A 79 -7.04 -3.88 9.37
N PRO A 80 -7.61 -4.82 8.59
CA PRO A 80 -6.86 -5.50 7.54
C PRO A 80 -6.37 -4.52 6.47
N PHE A 81 -5.16 -4.76 5.96
CA PHE A 81 -4.59 -3.95 4.90
C PHE A 81 -3.50 -4.70 4.12
N LYS A 82 -3.21 -4.20 2.92
CA LYS A 82 -2.12 -4.69 2.08
C LYS A 82 -1.28 -3.54 1.58
N VAL A 83 0.04 -3.63 1.75
CA VAL A 83 1.00 -2.65 1.23
C VAL A 83 1.78 -3.25 0.09
N ILE A 84 1.79 -2.55 -1.04
CA ILE A 84 2.54 -2.92 -2.24
C ILE A 84 3.40 -1.73 -2.66
N PHE A 85 4.69 -1.95 -2.70
CA PHE A 85 5.68 -1.00 -3.19
C PHE A 85 5.91 -1.20 -4.69
N GLY A 86 5.72 -0.13 -5.45
CA GLY A 86 6.08 -0.02 -6.85
C GLY A 86 7.23 0.96 -7.05
N PRO A 87 7.70 1.15 -8.30
CA PRO A 87 8.75 2.13 -8.57
C PRO A 87 8.25 3.55 -8.32
N LYS A 88 8.84 4.23 -7.32
CA LYS A 88 8.44 5.58 -6.87
C LYS A 88 6.95 5.69 -6.47
N GLU A 89 6.34 4.59 -6.04
CA GLU A 89 4.96 4.60 -5.57
C GLU A 89 4.68 3.55 -4.50
N VAL A 90 3.60 3.78 -3.75
CA VAL A 90 3.04 2.83 -2.76
C VAL A 90 1.56 2.70 -3.01
N THR A 91 1.04 1.48 -2.97
CA THR A 91 -0.39 1.21 -2.92
C THR A 91 -0.74 0.53 -1.61
N ILE A 92 -1.65 1.13 -0.85
CA ILE A 92 -2.18 0.59 0.40
C ILE A 92 -3.65 0.24 0.16
N ARG A 93 -4.00 -1.04 0.16
CA ARG A 93 -5.39 -1.51 0.06
C ARG A 93 -5.97 -1.70 1.44
N THR A 94 -7.16 -1.17 1.68
CA THR A 94 -7.91 -1.32 2.93
C THR A 94 -9.36 -0.86 2.71
N GLY A 95 -10.31 -1.24 3.58
CA GLY A 95 -11.70 -0.76 3.51
C GLY A 95 -12.45 -1.00 2.19
N GLY A 96 -12.04 -1.97 1.37
CA GLY A 96 -12.61 -2.20 0.04
C GLY A 96 -12.06 -1.28 -1.07
N GLY A 97 -11.23 -0.29 -0.72
CA GLY A 97 -10.58 0.63 -1.64
C GLY A 97 -9.06 0.53 -1.63
N PHE A 98 -8.41 1.53 -2.21
CA PHE A 98 -6.97 1.68 -2.14
C PHE A 98 -6.52 3.15 -2.11
N ILE A 99 -5.42 3.38 -1.40
CA ILE A 99 -4.69 4.63 -1.35
C ILE A 99 -3.45 4.44 -2.20
N ARG A 100 -3.31 5.21 -3.28
CA ARG A 100 -2.12 5.23 -4.13
C ARG A 100 -1.33 6.50 -3.86
N VAL A 101 -0.09 6.32 -3.45
CA VAL A 101 0.86 7.38 -3.14
C VAL A 101 1.91 7.40 -4.24
N THR A 102 1.98 8.50 -4.97
CA THR A 102 3.05 8.81 -5.92
C THR A 102 3.84 10.01 -5.41
N GLU A 103 4.98 10.33 -6.01
CA GLU A 103 5.79 11.50 -5.60
C GLU A 103 4.97 12.81 -5.55
N ASP A 104 3.98 12.97 -6.44
CA ASP A 104 3.25 14.24 -6.58
C ASP A 104 1.87 14.29 -5.89
N ALA A 105 1.33 13.14 -5.44
CA ALA A 105 -0.08 13.07 -5.04
C ALA A 105 -0.43 11.82 -4.24
N VAL A 106 -1.49 11.95 -3.43
CA VAL A 106 -2.21 10.84 -2.79
C VAL A 106 -3.58 10.70 -3.44
N LYS A 107 -3.88 9.52 -3.99
CA LYS A 107 -5.14 9.23 -4.68
C LYS A 107 -5.89 8.12 -3.95
N LEU A 108 -7.16 8.37 -3.63
CA LEU A 108 -8.06 7.42 -2.95
C LEU A 108 -9.06 6.91 -3.98
N ALA A 109 -9.18 5.60 -4.13
CA ALA A 109 -10.15 4.99 -5.03
C ALA A 109 -10.93 3.90 -4.29
N GLY A 110 -12.22 3.77 -4.62
CA GLY A 110 -13.13 2.82 -3.97
C GLY A 110 -13.80 3.35 -2.70
N TYR A 111 -13.65 4.65 -2.42
CA TYR A 111 -14.34 5.35 -1.32
C TYR A 111 -15.31 6.37 -1.92
N GLY A 112 -16.49 6.50 -1.35
CA GLY A 112 -17.48 7.54 -1.66
C GLY A 112 -17.16 8.88 -1.00
N SER A 113 -16.50 8.87 0.17
CA SER A 113 -16.12 10.07 0.91
C SER A 113 -14.81 9.90 1.68
N LEU A 114 -14.29 11.00 2.26
CA LEU A 114 -13.16 10.93 3.20
C LEU A 114 -13.59 10.47 4.60
N GLU A 115 -14.89 10.34 4.86
CA GLU A 115 -15.46 9.85 6.11
C GLU A 115 -15.62 8.32 6.12
N ASP A 116 -15.42 7.67 4.97
CA ASP A 116 -15.56 6.23 4.81
C ASP A 116 -14.42 5.50 5.54
N ASP A 117 -14.76 4.49 6.35
CA ASP A 117 -13.78 3.66 7.04
C ASP A 117 -12.83 2.95 6.03
N PRO A 118 -11.50 2.92 6.27
CA PRO A 118 -10.77 3.47 7.41
C PRO A 118 -10.09 4.82 7.14
N ILE A 119 -10.51 5.59 6.14
CA ILE A 119 -9.86 6.85 5.72
C ILE A 119 -9.70 7.85 6.89
N PRO A 120 -10.71 8.09 7.75
CA PRO A 120 -10.57 8.99 8.89
C PRO A 120 -9.40 8.66 9.82
N LEU A 121 -8.98 7.39 9.90
CA LEU A 121 -7.87 6.97 10.76
C LEU A 121 -6.53 7.50 10.28
N VAL A 122 -6.37 7.72 8.97
CA VAL A 122 -5.08 7.95 8.32
C VAL A 122 -5.02 9.27 7.54
N ILE A 123 -6.14 9.99 7.44
CA ILE A 123 -6.26 11.17 6.57
C ILE A 123 -5.30 12.31 6.93
N ASP A 124 -4.99 12.48 8.22
CA ASP A 124 -3.99 13.43 8.73
C ASP A 124 -2.60 13.08 8.18
N ILE A 125 -2.19 11.82 8.32
CA ILE A 125 -0.93 11.29 7.82
C ILE A 125 -0.81 11.46 6.29
N LEU A 126 -1.90 11.22 5.56
CA LEU A 126 -1.93 11.39 4.11
C LEU A 126 -1.81 12.85 3.67
N ARG A 127 -2.48 13.77 4.38
CA ARG A 127 -2.46 15.22 4.10
C ARG A 127 -1.12 15.86 4.43
N GLU A 128 -0.40 15.35 5.42
CA GLU A 128 0.97 15.77 5.72
C GLU A 128 1.94 15.45 4.58
N TYR A 129 1.69 14.36 3.83
CA TYR A 129 2.52 13.99 2.70
C TYR A 129 2.22 14.79 1.44
N GLY A 130 0.95 15.02 1.13
CA GLY A 130 0.58 15.80 -0.06
C GLY A 130 -0.91 15.92 -0.30
N GLU A 131 -1.26 16.45 -1.47
CA GLU A 131 -2.65 16.67 -1.86
C GLU A 131 -3.41 15.33 -1.97
N VAL A 132 -4.53 15.23 -1.25
CA VAL A 132 -5.39 14.04 -1.20
C VAL A 132 -6.56 14.18 -2.18
N LYS A 133 -6.64 13.31 -3.18
CA LYS A 133 -7.68 13.31 -4.22
C LYS A 133 -8.52 12.04 -4.17
N LEU A 134 -9.84 12.20 -4.03
CA LEU A 134 -10.79 11.10 -4.17
C LEU A 134 -11.14 10.89 -5.65
N LEU A 135 -10.79 9.71 -6.18
CA LEU A 135 -11.03 9.33 -7.56
C LEU A 135 -12.47 8.85 -7.71
N ARG A 136 -13.17 9.41 -8.71
CA ARG A 136 -14.52 8.97 -9.07
C ARG A 136 -14.44 7.75 -9.99
N PRO A 137 -15.43 6.84 -9.93
CA PRO A 137 -15.57 5.76 -10.91
C PRO A 137 -15.60 6.32 -12.33
N LEU A 138 -14.94 5.64 -13.27
CA LEU A 138 -15.10 5.92 -14.69
C LEU A 138 -16.51 5.47 -15.08
N LYS A 139 -17.27 6.39 -15.71
CA LYS A 139 -18.61 6.11 -16.24
C LYS A 139 -18.55 5.20 -17.46
#